data_AF-A0A8H7LGW0-F1
#
_entry.id   AF-A0A8H7LGW0-F1
#
_cell.length_a   1.000
_cell.length_b   1.000
_cell.length_c   1.000
_cell.angle_alpha   90.00
_cell.angle_beta   90.00
_cell.angle_gamma   90.00
#
_symmetry.space_group_name_H-M   'P 1'
#
loop_
_entity.id
_entity.type
_entity.pdbx_description
1 polymer ?
#
loop_
_entity_poly.entity_id
_entity_poly.type
_entity_poly.pdbx_seq_one_letter_code
_entity_poly.pdbx_strand_id
1 'polypeptide(L)'
;MACAIGPKHKVWNIGIDSMRISPPEDMSVDDFIESLIHKLTPLELSFLDPTLPDEVKLRRLYILWTLKESYTKALGQPIGFDFSRIECDIPHRQIRVDGEPLLGWEFRLFRANTGVLRKGTLVEESYQCTTAIYRGGNTTKLLWEHEDGVGEGDKWLRFVRVEDLIHYVKTHITQKPGSS
;
A
#
# COMPACT_ATOMS: atom_id res chain seq x y z
N MET A 1 -6.88 -11.76 -0.15
CA MET A 1 -7.33 -10.84 -1.21
C MET A 1 -8.76 -10.42 -0.85
N ALA A 2 -8.99 -9.18 -0.45
CA ALA A 2 -10.34 -8.67 -0.20
C ALA A 2 -10.69 -7.76 -1.37
N CYS A 3 -11.48 -8.27 -2.31
CA CYS A 3 -12.12 -7.48 -3.35
C CYS A 3 -13.61 -7.59 -3.09
N ALA A 4 -14.25 -6.46 -2.80
CA ALA A 4 -15.71 -6.42 -2.82
C ALA A 4 -16.10 -6.10 -4.26
N ILE A 5 -16.84 -7.01 -4.92
CA ILE A 5 -17.42 -6.81 -6.25
C ILE A 5 -18.91 -6.61 -6.06
N GLY A 6 -19.47 -5.52 -6.61
CA GLY A 6 -20.91 -5.30 -6.63
C GLY A 6 -21.29 -3.95 -7.25
N PRO A 7 -22.57 -3.54 -7.16
CA PRO A 7 -23.08 -2.37 -7.85
C PRO A 7 -22.27 -1.11 -7.51
N LYS A 8 -22.02 -0.25 -8.51
CA LYS A 8 -21.18 0.97 -8.48
C LYS A 8 -21.45 1.94 -7.30
N HIS A 9 -22.56 1.76 -6.57
CA HIS A 9 -23.04 2.58 -5.45
C HIS A 9 -23.30 1.76 -4.16
N LYS A 10 -22.94 0.48 -4.12
CA LYS A 10 -23.10 -0.41 -2.95
C LYS A 10 -21.79 -1.03 -2.46
N VAL A 11 -20.68 -0.79 -3.16
CA VAL A 11 -19.42 -1.46 -2.88
C VAL A 11 -18.28 -0.47 -2.72
N TRP A 12 -17.64 -0.57 -1.55
CA TRP A 12 -16.41 0.14 -1.25
C TRP A 12 -15.25 -0.63 -1.89
N ASN A 13 -14.71 -0.10 -2.99
CA ASN A 13 -13.48 -0.63 -3.55
C ASN A 13 -12.32 -0.20 -2.65
N ILE A 14 -11.78 -1.17 -1.91
CA ILE A 14 -10.65 -0.98 -1.01
C ILE A 14 -9.59 -1.99 -1.38
N GLY A 15 -8.36 -1.53 -1.54
CA GLY A 15 -7.20 -2.38 -1.74
C GLY A 15 -6.07 -1.95 -0.84
N ILE A 16 -5.31 -2.92 -0.35
CA ILE A 16 -4.22 -2.72 0.60
C ILE A 16 -3.00 -3.47 0.10
N ASP A 17 -1.86 -2.80 0.12
CA ASP A 17 -0.57 -3.42 -0.11
C ASP A 17 0.44 -3.03 0.96
N SER A 18 1.36 -3.95 1.27
CA SER A 18 2.43 -3.74 2.24
C SER A 18 3.67 -4.49 1.78
N MET A 19 4.80 -3.79 1.71
CA MET A 19 6.08 -4.32 1.25
C MET A 19 7.19 -3.97 2.22
N ARG A 20 8.05 -4.96 2.52
CA ARG A 20 9.26 -4.73 3.32
C ARG A 20 10.24 -3.88 2.52
N ILE A 21 10.74 -2.80 3.12
CA ILE A 21 11.72 -1.89 2.50
C ILE A 21 13.10 -2.53 2.58
N SER A 22 13.35 -3.47 1.68
CA SER A 22 14.63 -4.17 1.51
C SER A 22 14.74 -4.68 0.08
N PRO A 23 15.94 -4.75 -0.53
CA PRO A 23 16.09 -5.48 -1.77
C PRO A 23 15.89 -7.00 -1.55
N PRO A 24 15.69 -7.80 -2.61
CA PRO A 24 15.80 -9.25 -2.54
C PRO A 24 17.14 -9.71 -1.96
N GLU A 25 17.16 -10.89 -1.33
CA GLU A 25 18.41 -11.53 -0.92
C GLU A 25 19.26 -11.79 -2.18
N ASP A 26 20.55 -11.43 -2.14
CA ASP A 26 21.52 -11.58 -3.24
C ASP A 26 21.40 -10.61 -4.43
N MET A 27 20.73 -9.46 -4.28
CA MET A 27 20.60 -8.46 -5.34
C MET A 27 20.98 -7.05 -4.87
N SER A 28 21.74 -6.30 -5.69
CA SER A 28 21.98 -4.88 -5.41
C SER A 28 20.71 -4.06 -5.65
N VAL A 29 20.63 -2.86 -5.09
CA VAL A 29 19.46 -1.99 -5.28
C VAL A 29 19.31 -1.58 -6.75
N ASP A 30 20.41 -1.32 -7.45
CA ASP A 30 20.38 -0.93 -8.85
C ASP A 30 19.94 -2.09 -9.75
N ASP A 31 20.46 -3.30 -9.53
CA ASP A 31 20.00 -4.50 -10.26
C ASP A 31 18.50 -4.77 -10.02
N PHE A 32 18.05 -4.54 -8.78
CA PHE A 32 16.64 -4.69 -8.43
C PHE A 32 15.77 -3.67 -9.17
N ILE A 33 16.17 -2.40 -9.20
CA ILE A 33 15.48 -1.35 -9.96
C ILE A 33 15.47 -1.71 -11.45
N GLU A 34 16.61 -2.14 -12.01
CA GLU A 34 16.74 -2.54 -13.41
C GLU A 34 15.74 -3.65 -13.78
N SER A 35 15.59 -4.65 -12.91
CA SER A 35 14.63 -5.74 -13.09
C SER A 35 13.16 -5.26 -13.16
N LEU A 36 12.86 -4.08 -12.59
CA LEU A 36 11.52 -3.50 -12.49
C LEU A 36 11.26 -2.33 -13.44
N ILE A 37 12.23 -1.89 -14.26
CA ILE A 37 12.09 -0.73 -15.16
C ILE A 37 10.84 -0.83 -16.03
N HIS A 38 10.54 -2.02 -16.56
CA HIS A 38 9.39 -2.27 -17.43
C HIS A 38 8.02 -2.12 -16.74
N LYS A 39 7.98 -1.97 -15.40
CA LYS A 39 6.77 -1.70 -14.60
C LYS A 39 6.61 -0.22 -14.22
N LEU A 40 7.60 0.61 -14.54
CA LEU A 40 7.65 2.01 -14.18
C LEU A 40 7.49 2.90 -15.42
N THR A 41 6.89 4.07 -15.25
CA THR A 41 6.83 5.07 -16.31
C THR A 41 8.12 5.88 -16.37
N PRO A 42 8.43 6.58 -17.48
CA PRO A 42 9.60 7.45 -17.55
C PRO A 42 9.64 8.53 -16.46
N LEU A 43 8.47 9.07 -16.07
CA LEU A 43 8.37 10.02 -14.97
C LEU A 43 8.79 9.38 -13.65
N GLU A 44 8.31 8.17 -13.36
CA GLU A 44 8.62 7.47 -12.12
C GLU A 44 10.09 7.05 -12.03
N LEU A 45 10.69 6.65 -13.17
CA LEU A 45 12.12 6.35 -13.26
C LEU A 45 12.96 7.58 -12.91
N SER A 46 12.51 8.80 -13.25
CA SER A 46 13.20 10.03 -12.86
C SER A 46 13.31 10.23 -11.35
N PHE A 47 12.41 9.61 -10.57
CA PHE A 47 12.47 9.66 -9.10
C PHE A 47 13.50 8.70 -8.51
N LEU A 48 14.05 7.77 -9.31
CA LEU A 48 15.00 6.74 -8.92
C LEU A 48 16.42 7.02 -9.44
N ASP A 49 16.79 8.29 -9.54
CA ASP A 49 18.12 8.73 -10.01
C ASP A 49 19.24 7.89 -9.35
N PRO A 50 20.15 7.27 -10.15
CA PRO A 50 21.23 6.42 -9.64
C PRO A 50 22.17 7.12 -8.65
N THR A 51 22.28 8.45 -8.68
CA THR A 51 23.11 9.23 -7.76
C THR A 51 22.53 9.31 -6.34
N LEU A 52 21.27 8.91 -6.14
CA LEU A 52 20.63 8.89 -4.84
C LEU A 52 21.11 7.71 -3.99
N PRO A 53 21.13 7.85 -2.65
CA PRO A 53 21.40 6.74 -1.76
C PRO A 53 20.40 5.60 -1.95
N ASP A 54 20.89 4.37 -1.83
CA ASP A 54 20.10 3.13 -1.97
C ASP A 54 18.83 3.10 -1.12
N GLU A 55 18.91 3.56 0.13
CA GLU A 55 17.75 3.66 1.03
C GLU A 55 16.66 4.57 0.44
N VAL A 56 17.06 5.69 -0.18
CA VAL A 56 16.12 6.65 -0.78
C VAL A 56 15.49 6.05 -2.04
N LYS A 57 16.29 5.40 -2.90
CA LYS A 57 15.81 4.73 -4.11
C LYS A 57 14.80 3.63 -3.76
N LEU A 58 15.16 2.73 -2.83
CA LEU A 58 14.27 1.65 -2.37
C LEU A 58 12.97 2.20 -1.78
N ARG A 59 13.04 3.21 -0.92
CA ARG A 59 11.85 3.80 -0.32
C ARG A 59 10.90 4.37 -1.38
N ARG A 60 11.43 5.12 -2.35
CA ARG A 60 10.64 5.69 -3.45
C ARG A 60 10.03 4.59 -4.33
N LEU A 61 10.82 3.57 -4.66
CA LEU A 61 10.36 2.41 -5.43
C LEU A 61 9.18 1.71 -4.73
N TYR A 62 9.29 1.43 -3.42
CA TYR A 62 8.22 0.75 -2.67
C TYR A 62 6.98 1.61 -2.47
N ILE A 63 7.10 2.95 -2.41
CA ILE A 63 5.95 3.86 -2.45
C ILE A 63 5.20 3.68 -3.77
N LEU A 64 5.90 3.77 -4.91
CA LEU A 64 5.31 3.58 -6.24
C LEU A 64 4.67 2.20 -6.36
N TRP A 65 5.38 1.16 -5.92
CA TRP A 65 4.90 -0.22 -5.99
C TRP A 65 3.60 -0.41 -5.21
N THR A 66 3.60 -0.06 -3.92
CA THR A 66 2.44 -0.26 -3.05
C THR A 66 1.24 0.60 -3.45
N LEU A 67 1.48 1.79 -4.03
CA LEU A 67 0.43 2.59 -4.65
C LEU A 67 -0.26 1.85 -5.80
N LYS A 68 0.51 1.38 -6.78
CA LYS A 68 -0.03 0.65 -7.94
C LYS A 68 -0.72 -0.64 -7.51
N GLU A 69 -0.09 -1.41 -6.63
CA GLU A 69 -0.59 -2.71 -6.19
C GLU A 69 -1.84 -2.58 -5.30
N SER A 70 -1.91 -1.57 -4.42
CA SER A 70 -3.14 -1.33 -3.65
C SER A 70 -4.30 -0.92 -4.55
N TYR A 71 -4.06 -0.14 -5.59
CA TYR A 71 -5.08 0.22 -6.57
C TYR A 71 -5.56 -0.98 -7.40
N THR A 72 -4.65 -1.79 -7.95
CA THR A 72 -5.00 -2.99 -8.74
C THR A 72 -5.78 -4.00 -7.88
N LYS A 73 -5.39 -4.17 -6.61
CA LYS A 73 -6.14 -4.97 -5.63
C LYS A 73 -7.53 -4.41 -5.37
N ALA A 74 -7.68 -3.10 -5.23
CA ALA A 74 -8.99 -2.46 -5.02
C ALA A 74 -9.94 -2.69 -6.21
N LEU A 75 -9.39 -2.75 -7.43
CA LEU A 75 -10.14 -3.05 -8.65
C LEU A 75 -10.39 -4.55 -8.88
N GLY A 76 -9.77 -5.44 -8.11
CA GLY A 76 -9.82 -6.88 -8.35
C GLY A 76 -9.13 -7.31 -9.65
N GLN A 77 -8.11 -6.57 -10.10
CA GLN A 77 -7.34 -6.93 -11.29
C GLN A 77 -6.53 -8.22 -11.04
N PRO A 78 -6.35 -9.07 -12.06
CA PRO A 78 -5.58 -10.30 -11.93
C PRO A 78 -4.08 -10.01 -11.77
N ILE A 79 -3.35 -11.03 -11.31
CA ILE A 79 -1.88 -11.04 -11.28
C ILE A 79 -1.38 -10.81 -12.72
N GLY A 80 -0.37 -9.94 -12.86
CA GLY A 80 0.20 -9.59 -14.16
C GLY A 80 -0.42 -8.36 -14.82
N PHE A 81 -1.30 -7.62 -14.13
CA PHE A 81 -1.71 -6.29 -14.56
C PHE A 81 -0.48 -5.42 -14.91
N ASP A 82 -0.58 -4.68 -16.01
CA ASP A 82 0.53 -3.85 -16.46
C ASP A 82 0.60 -2.55 -15.68
N PHE A 83 1.57 -2.46 -14.78
CA PHE A 83 1.83 -1.29 -13.94
C PHE A 83 2.28 -0.07 -14.74
N SER A 84 2.81 -0.23 -15.95
CA SER A 84 3.22 0.90 -16.78
C SER A 84 2.03 1.77 -17.22
N ARG A 85 0.80 1.23 -17.17
CA ARG A 85 -0.44 1.97 -17.43
C ARG A 85 -0.80 2.95 -16.33
N ILE A 86 -0.29 2.74 -15.12
CA ILE A 86 -0.53 3.61 -13.96
C ILE A 86 0.71 4.49 -13.81
N GLU A 87 0.51 5.80 -13.92
CA GLU A 87 1.56 6.79 -13.68
C GLU A 87 1.29 7.52 -12.37
N CYS A 88 2.26 7.49 -11.45
CA CYS A 88 2.19 8.17 -10.17
C CYS A 88 3.13 9.37 -10.13
N ASP A 89 2.58 10.58 -10.24
CA ASP A 89 3.30 11.83 -10.00
C ASP A 89 3.17 12.22 -8.53
N ILE A 90 4.09 11.69 -7.71
CA ILE A 90 4.07 11.87 -6.26
C ILE A 90 4.25 13.34 -5.84
N PRO A 91 5.22 14.10 -6.38
CA PRO A 91 5.39 15.52 -6.02
C PRO A 91 4.14 16.37 -6.29
N HIS A 92 3.44 16.14 -7.41
CA HIS A 92 2.23 16.88 -7.75
C HIS A 92 0.94 16.23 -7.22
N ARG A 93 1.05 15.10 -6.51
CA ARG A 93 -0.08 14.31 -5.98
C ARG A 93 -1.10 13.93 -7.05
N GLN A 94 -0.63 13.59 -8.24
CA GLN A 94 -1.48 13.15 -9.35
C GLN A 94 -1.22 11.69 -9.65
N ILE A 95 -2.29 10.96 -9.95
CA ILE A 95 -2.19 9.60 -10.49
C ILE A 95 -2.99 9.58 -11.77
N ARG A 96 -2.42 8.98 -12.82
CA ARG A 96 -3.07 8.80 -14.11
C ARG A 96 -3.12 7.32 -14.45
N VAL A 97 -4.17 6.93 -15.16
CA VAL A 97 -4.29 5.59 -15.75
C VAL A 97 -4.54 5.77 -17.23
N ASP A 98 -3.67 5.22 -18.07
CA ASP A 98 -3.70 5.40 -19.53
C ASP A 98 -3.74 6.88 -19.95
N GLY A 99 -3.04 7.75 -19.21
CA GLY A 99 -2.97 9.20 -19.44
C GLY A 99 -4.09 10.02 -18.77
N GLU A 100 -5.19 9.37 -18.37
CA GLU A 100 -6.34 10.04 -17.78
C GLU A 100 -6.22 10.19 -16.24
N PRO A 101 -6.59 11.34 -15.66
CA PRO A 101 -6.57 11.53 -14.21
C PRO A 101 -7.43 10.51 -13.44
N LEU A 102 -6.86 9.94 -12.38
CA LEU A 102 -7.52 8.93 -11.55
C LEU A 102 -8.41 9.56 -10.47
N LEU A 103 -9.59 10.03 -10.87
CA LEU A 103 -10.50 10.77 -9.97
C LEU A 103 -11.28 9.88 -9.00
N GLY A 104 -11.58 10.43 -7.82
CA GLY A 104 -12.43 9.81 -6.81
C GLY A 104 -11.73 8.78 -5.91
N TRP A 105 -10.40 8.69 -6.02
CA TRP A 105 -9.57 7.80 -5.24
C TRP A 105 -8.83 8.53 -4.13
N GLU A 106 -8.80 7.89 -2.96
CA GLU A 106 -8.00 8.31 -1.81
C GLU A 106 -6.96 7.23 -1.53
N PHE A 107 -5.69 7.64 -1.49
CA PHE A 107 -4.55 6.81 -1.15
C PHE A 107 -4.00 7.27 0.20
N ARG A 108 -3.89 6.34 1.13
CA ARG A 108 -3.29 6.55 2.45
C ARG A 108 -1.97 5.81 2.52
N LEU A 109 -0.89 6.55 2.68
CA LEU A 109 0.47 6.04 2.72
C LEU A 109 1.02 6.18 4.14
N PHE A 110 1.56 5.08 4.66
CA PHE A 110 2.12 5.06 6.01
C PHE A 110 3.28 4.06 6.09
N ARG A 111 4.13 4.23 7.10
CA ARG A 111 5.27 3.34 7.35
C ARG A 111 5.03 2.55 8.63
N ALA A 112 5.21 1.24 8.57
CA ALA A 112 5.14 0.38 9.74
C ALA A 112 6.55 -0.13 10.07
N ASN A 113 7.05 0.21 11.26
CA ASN A 113 8.28 -0.36 11.80
C ASN A 113 7.91 -1.44 12.82
N THR A 114 8.45 -2.64 12.67
CA THR A 114 8.09 -3.80 13.48
C THR A 114 9.33 -4.62 13.84
N GLY A 115 9.41 -5.07 15.09
CA GLY A 115 10.38 -6.08 15.49
C GLY A 115 9.93 -7.47 15.05
N VAL A 116 10.74 -8.15 14.24
CA VAL A 116 10.48 -9.50 13.72
C VAL A 116 11.56 -10.45 14.21
N LEU A 117 11.16 -11.61 14.74
CA LEU A 117 12.11 -12.64 15.13
C LEU A 117 12.51 -13.45 13.89
N ARG A 118 13.77 -13.31 13.44
CA ARG A 118 14.32 -14.09 12.33
C ARG A 118 15.49 -14.93 12.80
N LYS A 119 15.42 -16.26 12.56
CA LYS A 119 16.47 -17.22 12.93
C LYS A 119 16.93 -17.10 14.41
N GLY A 120 16.00 -16.73 15.31
CA GLY A 120 16.28 -16.55 16.74
C GLY A 120 16.79 -15.15 17.16
N THR A 121 17.02 -14.25 16.21
CA THR A 121 17.44 -12.85 16.48
C THR A 121 16.28 -11.90 16.22
N LEU A 122 16.05 -10.96 17.15
CA LEU A 122 15.09 -9.89 16.94
C LEU A 122 15.71 -8.84 16.01
N VAL A 123 15.09 -8.63 14.85
CA VAL A 123 15.48 -7.62 13.87
C VAL A 123 14.38 -6.60 13.70
N GLU A 124 14.75 -5.33 13.52
CA GLU A 124 13.79 -4.29 13.16
C GLU A 124 13.60 -4.29 11.64
N GLU A 125 12.35 -4.40 11.21
CA GLU A 125 11.98 -4.32 9.79
C GLU A 125 11.05 -3.14 9.57
N SER A 126 11.22 -2.49 8.42
CA SER A 126 10.39 -1.38 7.98
C SER A 126 9.56 -1.80 6.77
N TYR A 127 8.30 -1.40 6.77
CA TYR A 127 7.36 -1.70 5.71
C TYR A 127 6.75 -0.41 5.18
N GLN A 128 6.67 -0.30 3.85
CA GLN A 128 5.82 0.67 3.18
C GLN A 128 4.43 0.07 3.04
N CYS A 129 3.41 0.81 3.47
CA CYS A 129 2.03 0.39 3.39
C CYS A 129 1.21 1.44 2.64
N THR A 130 0.30 0.97 1.78
CA THR A 130 -0.61 1.86 1.06
C THR A 130 -2.01 1.24 1.03
N THR A 131 -3.02 2.06 1.37
CA THR A 131 -4.43 1.71 1.21
C THR A 131 -5.06 2.61 0.16
N ALA A 132 -5.64 2.01 -0.88
CA ALA A 132 -6.43 2.67 -1.90
C ALA A 132 -7.92 2.51 -1.60
N ILE A 133 -8.67 3.61 -1.60
CA ILE A 133 -10.10 3.64 -1.28
C ILE A 133 -10.81 4.46 -2.35
N TYR A 134 -11.80 3.87 -3.02
CA TYR A 134 -12.71 4.65 -3.85
C TYR A 134 -13.71 5.39 -2.96
N ARG A 135 -13.65 6.72 -2.98
CA ARG A 135 -14.57 7.63 -2.26
C ARG A 135 -15.57 8.30 -3.20
N GLY A 136 -15.34 8.23 -4.51
CA GLY A 136 -16.06 9.03 -5.50
C GLY A 136 -15.61 10.49 -5.49
N GLY A 137 -16.23 11.31 -6.34
CA GLY A 137 -15.89 12.73 -6.51
C GLY A 137 -14.87 12.98 -7.62
N ASN A 138 -14.38 14.22 -7.70
CA ASN A 138 -13.65 14.75 -8.85
C ASN A 138 -12.17 15.00 -8.57
N THR A 139 -11.63 14.46 -7.48
CA THR A 139 -10.22 14.64 -7.09
C THR A 139 -9.58 13.34 -6.66
N THR A 140 -8.27 13.26 -6.82
CA THR A 140 -7.40 12.23 -6.23
C THR A 140 -6.80 12.81 -4.95
N LYS A 141 -6.75 12.01 -3.88
CA LYS A 141 -6.11 12.41 -2.61
C LYS A 141 -4.96 11.45 -2.31
N LEU A 142 -3.77 12.00 -2.09
CA LEU A 142 -2.63 11.28 -1.52
C LEU A 142 -2.40 11.86 -0.13
N LEU A 143 -2.62 11.03 0.89
CA LEU A 143 -2.52 11.38 2.30
C LEU A 143 -1.36 10.61 2.91
N TRP A 144 -0.46 11.31 3.59
CA TRP A 144 0.66 10.73 4.29
C TRP A 144 0.40 10.74 5.79
N GLU A 145 0.79 9.69 6.49
CA GLU A 145 0.59 9.55 7.94
C GLU A 145 1.15 10.74 8.75
N HIS A 146 2.24 11.36 8.27
CA HIS A 146 2.93 12.45 8.95
C HIS A 146 2.51 13.86 8.48
N GLU A 147 1.49 13.99 7.62
CA GLU A 147 1.01 15.32 7.22
C GLU A 147 0.08 15.94 8.28
N ASP A 148 0.29 17.23 8.54
CA ASP A 148 -0.48 18.03 9.51
C ASP A 148 -1.99 17.91 9.25
N GLY A 149 -2.75 17.47 10.26
CA GLY A 149 -4.21 17.31 10.20
C GLY A 149 -4.72 15.88 10.37
N VAL A 150 -3.85 14.86 10.33
CA VAL A 150 -4.19 13.50 10.77
C VAL A 150 -4.04 13.45 12.30
N GLY A 151 -5.14 13.74 13.02
CA GLY A 151 -5.11 13.81 14.49
C GLY A 151 -4.67 12.51 15.16
N GLU A 152 -4.17 12.56 16.40
CA GLU A 152 -3.71 11.41 17.20
C GLU A 152 -4.77 10.28 17.35
N GLY A 153 -6.05 10.59 17.15
CA GLY A 153 -7.16 9.62 17.12
C GLY A 153 -7.27 8.80 15.82
N ASP A 154 -6.45 9.12 14.81
CA ASP A 154 -6.48 8.55 13.46
C ASP A 154 -5.20 7.75 13.19
N LYS A 155 -4.75 6.96 14.17
CA LYS A 155 -3.74 5.90 13.92
C LYS A 155 -4.31 4.95 12.88
N TRP A 156 -3.95 5.15 11.61
CA TRP A 156 -4.40 4.32 10.49
C TRP A 156 -3.96 2.87 10.64
N LEU A 157 -2.94 2.64 11.47
CA LEU A 157 -2.46 1.32 11.85
C LEU A 157 -2.71 1.06 13.33
N ARG A 158 -3.44 -0.02 13.61
CA ARG A 158 -3.52 -0.61 14.95
C ARG A 158 -2.89 -2.00 14.90
N PHE A 159 -1.79 -2.17 15.62
CA PHE A 159 -1.25 -3.51 15.85
C PHE A 159 -2.22 -4.28 16.76
N VAL A 160 -2.68 -5.42 16.27
CA VAL A 160 -3.56 -6.34 17.01
C VAL A 160 -2.74 -7.58 17.29
N ARG A 161 -2.68 -8.00 18.56
CA ARG A 161 -1.98 -9.23 18.93
C ARG A 161 -2.91 -10.43 18.72
N VAL A 162 -2.33 -11.62 18.61
CA VAL A 162 -3.10 -12.86 18.45
C VAL A 162 -4.04 -13.06 19.64
N GLU A 163 -3.63 -12.68 20.84
CA GLU A 163 -4.45 -12.75 22.05
C GLU A 163 -5.67 -11.84 21.97
N ASP A 164 -5.52 -10.65 21.37
CA ASP A 164 -6.62 -9.70 21.18
C ASP A 164 -7.66 -10.26 20.19
N LEU A 165 -7.20 -10.92 19.11
CA LEU A 165 -8.07 -11.63 18.16
C LEU A 165 -8.78 -12.82 18.82
N ILE A 166 -8.06 -13.63 19.60
CA ILE A 166 -8.62 -14.78 20.33
C ILE A 166 -9.67 -14.30 21.34
N HIS A 167 -9.39 -13.22 22.07
CA HIS A 167 -10.33 -12.63 23.01
C HIS A 167 -11.60 -12.16 22.30
N TYR A 168 -11.46 -11.46 21.16
CA TYR A 168 -12.58 -11.01 20.35
C TYR A 168 -13.45 -12.18 19.86
N VAL A 169 -12.83 -13.24 19.33
CA VAL A 169 -13.53 -14.45 18.87
C VAL A 169 -14.28 -15.13 20.01
N LYS A 170 -13.65 -15.32 21.18
CA LYS A 170 -14.27 -15.95 22.35
C LYS A 170 -15.45 -15.16 22.93
N THR A 171 -15.41 -13.83 22.81
CA THR A 171 -16.46 -12.96 23.37
C THR A 171 -17.64 -12.80 22.42
N HIS A 172 -17.42 -12.79 21.10
CA HIS A 172 -18.46 -12.43 20.11
C HIS A 172 -18.93 -13.58 19.22
N ILE A 173 -18.12 -14.63 19.00
CA ILE A 173 -18.50 -15.77 18.16
C ILE A 173 -19.15 -16.88 19.00
N THR A 174 -18.76 -17.01 20.27
CA THR A 174 -19.34 -18.01 21.19
C THR A 174 -20.73 -17.63 21.69
N GLN A 175 -21.17 -16.38 21.46
CA GLN A 175 -22.57 -15.97 21.58
C GLN A 175 -23.33 -16.25 20.27
N LYS A 176 -23.47 -17.53 19.89
CA LYS A 176 -24.57 -17.92 18.99
C LYS A 176 -25.82 -18.18 19.84
N PRO A 177 -27.00 -17.66 19.44
CA PRO A 177 -28.22 -17.76 20.23
C PRO A 177 -28.70 -19.20 20.27
N GLY A 178 -28.61 -19.81 21.45
CA GLY A 178 -29.32 -21.04 21.79
C GLY A 178 -30.57 -20.68 22.60
N SER A 179 -31.73 -20.88 21.97
CA SER A 179 -33.03 -21.23 22.57
C SER A 179 -33.55 -20.34 23.72
N SER A 180 -34.45 -19.41 23.39
CA SER A 180 -35.91 -19.53 23.60
C SER A 180 -36.61 -18.22 23.26
#